data_AF-A0A8J2Q364-F1
#
_entry.id   AF-A0A8J2Q364-F1
#
_cell.length_a   1.000
_cell.length_b   1.000
_cell.length_c   1.000
_cell.angle_alpha   90.00
_cell.angle_beta   90.00
_cell.angle_gamma   90.00
#
_symmetry.space_group_name_H-M   'P 1'
#
loop_
_entity.id
_entity.type
_entity.pdbx_description
1 polymer ?
#
loop_
_entity_poly.entity_id
_entity_poly.type
_entity_poly.pdbx_seq_one_letter_code
_entity_poly.pdbx_strand_id
1 'polypeptide(L)'
;MTRPFTNVGVDFAGPVILKLSMGRGPKTMKAYIAVFVCFCTKAVNLELVSDLTTASFLASLRRFTARRGLPKTISSDNGSNFVGAKRELQEILAI
;
A
#
# COMPACT_ATOMS: atom_id res chain seq x y z
N MET A 1 -25.78 -2.85 -3.73
CA MET A 1 -24.50 -3.30 -3.12
C MET A 1 -23.35 -2.59 -3.81
N THR A 2 -22.37 -2.10 -3.05
CA THR A 2 -21.15 -1.46 -3.59
C THR A 2 -20.19 -2.51 -4.15
N ARG A 3 -19.52 -2.24 -5.28
CA ARG A 3 -18.54 -3.16 -5.87
C ARG A 3 -17.37 -3.39 -4.90
N PRO A 4 -16.77 -4.60 -4.85
CA PRO A 4 -15.57 -4.84 -4.06
C PRO A 4 -14.49 -3.80 -4.35
N PHE A 5 -13.74 -3.43 -3.32
CA PHE A 5 -12.67 -2.42 -3.36
C PHE A 5 -13.10 -0.99 -3.75
N THR A 6 -14.40 -0.68 -3.76
CA THR A 6 -14.86 0.72 -3.97
C THR A 6 -14.44 1.64 -2.82
N ASN A 7 -14.55 1.15 -1.58
CA ASN A 7 -14.11 1.86 -0.38
C ASN A 7 -13.11 0.96 0.34
N VAL A 8 -11.90 1.47 0.56
CA VAL A 8 -10.80 0.69 1.14
C VAL A 8 -10.14 1.41 2.30
N GLY A 9 -9.77 0.64 3.32
CA GLY A 9 -8.80 1.07 4.32
C GLY A 9 -7.39 0.63 3.90
N VAL A 10 -6.37 1.38 4.27
CA VAL A 10 -4.98 0.97 4.12
C VAL A 10 -4.19 1.25 5.40
N ASP A 11 -3.34 0.30 5.76
CA ASP A 11 -2.40 0.41 6.87
C ASP A 11 -1.08 -0.31 6.52
N PHE A 12 0.01 0.01 7.21
CA PHE A 12 1.27 -0.70 7.09
C PHE A 12 1.44 -1.71 8.21
N ALA A 13 1.70 -2.97 7.83
CA ALA A 13 2.16 -4.00 8.73
C ALA A 13 3.67 -4.23 8.57
N GLY A 14 4.41 -4.34 9.66
CA GLY A 14 5.84 -4.66 9.62
C GLY A 14 6.60 -4.13 10.85
N PRO A 15 7.93 -4.35 10.93
CA PRO A 15 8.80 -4.80 9.84
C PRO A 15 8.84 -6.33 9.67
N VAL A 16 8.82 -6.78 8.42
CA VAL A 16 9.16 -8.16 8.03
C VAL A 16 10.58 -8.22 7.47
N ILE A 17 11.24 -9.37 7.58
CA ILE A 17 12.61 -9.56 7.08
C ILE A 17 12.55 -10.29 5.74
N LEU A 18 13.00 -9.62 4.69
CA LEU A 18 13.17 -10.20 3.36
C LEU A 18 14.57 -10.80 3.22
N LYS A 19 14.65 -12.03 2.71
CA LYS A 19 15.90 -12.60 2.20
C LYS A 19 16.05 -12.21 0.73
N LEU A 20 17.13 -11.52 0.40
CA LEU A 20 17.38 -11.05 -0.96
C LEU A 20 18.04 -12.10 -1.85
N SER A 21 18.60 -13.15 -1.25
CA SER A 21 19.21 -14.26 -1.96
C SER A 21 18.98 -15.57 -1.23
N MET A 22 19.05 -16.67 -1.97
CA MET A 22 19.07 -18.02 -1.43
C MET A 22 20.53 -18.45 -1.20
N GLY A 23 20.82 -19.17 -0.10
CA GLY A 23 22.15 -19.67 0.21
C GLY A 23 22.61 -19.42 1.64
N ARG A 24 23.89 -19.70 1.93
CA ARG A 24 24.52 -19.43 3.25
C ARG A 24 24.87 -17.94 3.36
N GLY A 25 24.49 -17.31 4.48
CA GLY A 25 24.69 -15.87 4.71
C GLY A 25 23.87 -14.95 3.80
N PRO A 26 22.54 -15.16 3.67
CA PRO A 26 21.73 -14.36 2.76
C PRO A 26 21.66 -12.91 3.25
N LYS A 27 21.85 -11.96 2.33
CA LYS A 27 21.63 -10.54 2.63
C LYS A 27 20.15 -10.35 2.94
N THR A 28 19.85 -9.77 4.09
CA THR A 28 18.48 -9.47 4.51
C THR A 28 18.20 -7.99 4.48
N MET A 29 16.95 -7.61 4.22
CA MET A 29 16.48 -6.25 4.42
C MET A 29 15.16 -6.22 5.18
N LYS A 30 14.91 -5.13 5.90
CA LYS A 30 13.59 -4.85 6.46
C LYS A 30 12.67 -4.42 5.32
N ALA A 31 11.43 -4.86 5.39
CA ALA A 31 10.34 -4.44 4.52
C ALA A 31 9.05 -4.36 5.32
N TYR A 32 8.02 -3.83 4.68
CA TYR A 32 6.69 -3.63 5.24
C TYR A 32 5.66 -4.15 4.25
N ILE A 33 4.43 -4.29 4.71
CA ILE A 33 3.30 -4.77 3.92
C ILE A 33 2.24 -3.68 3.98
N ALA A 34 1.89 -3.10 2.83
CA ALA A 34 0.70 -2.27 2.74
C ALA A 34 -0.52 -3.20 2.66
N VAL A 35 -1.41 -3.07 3.64
CA VAL A 35 -2.59 -3.91 3.82
C VAL A 35 -3.81 -3.13 3.36
N PHE A 36 -4.30 -3.42 2.16
CA PHE A 36 -5.54 -2.83 1.64
C PHE A 36 -6.74 -3.70 2.01
N VAL A 37 -7.69 -3.16 2.75
CA VAL A 37 -8.90 -3.88 3.21
C VAL A 37 -10.13 -3.28 2.56
N CYS A 38 -10.93 -4.10 1.88
CA CYS A 38 -12.22 -3.67 1.34
C CYS A 38 -13.26 -3.56 2.47
N PHE A 39 -13.89 -2.40 2.61
CA PHE A 39 -14.93 -2.21 3.63
C PHE A 39 -16.24 -2.93 3.32
N CYS A 40 -16.50 -3.24 2.04
CA CYS A 40 -17.71 -3.91 1.61
C CYS A 40 -17.67 -5.43 1.85
N THR A 41 -16.53 -6.07 1.60
CA THR A 41 -16.41 -7.54 1.62
C THR A 41 -15.42 -8.06 2.65
N LYS A 42 -14.64 -7.18 3.30
CA LYS A 42 -13.49 -7.53 4.16
C LYS A 42 -12.37 -8.27 3.43
N ALA A 43 -12.39 -8.31 2.09
CA ALA A 43 -11.30 -8.87 1.30
C ALA A 43 -10.02 -8.03 1.48
N VAL A 44 -8.88 -8.71 1.59
CA VAL A 44 -7.57 -8.10 1.83
C VAL A 44 -6.68 -8.25 0.60
N ASN A 45 -5.98 -7.17 0.21
CA ASN A 45 -4.88 -7.22 -0.75
C ASN A 45 -3.60 -6.74 -0.07
N LEU A 46 -2.56 -7.57 -0.13
CA LEU A 46 -1.28 -7.33 0.52
C LEU A 46 -0.23 -6.96 -0.51
N GLU A 47 0.40 -5.80 -0.33
CA GLU A 47 1.53 -5.36 -1.16
C GLU A 47 2.80 -5.30 -0.33
N LEU A 48 3.84 -5.97 -0.78
CA LEU A 48 5.17 -5.81 -0.20
C LEU A 48 5.74 -4.44 -0.56
N VAL A 49 6.36 -3.79 0.40
CA VAL A 49 6.92 -2.43 0.30
C VAL A 49 8.28 -2.39 0.98
N SER A 50 9.29 -1.85 0.28
CA SER A 50 10.68 -1.88 0.75
C SER A 50 10.94 -0.98 1.97
N ASP A 51 10.19 0.10 2.12
CA ASP A 51 10.30 1.06 3.21
C ASP A 51 8.96 1.78 3.45
N LEU A 52 8.91 2.67 4.44
CA LEU A 52 7.73 3.46 4.78
C LEU A 52 7.75 4.85 4.13
N THR A 53 8.36 5.01 2.96
CA THR A 53 8.35 6.29 2.24
C THR A 53 7.07 6.49 1.42
N THR A 54 6.76 7.74 1.10
CA THR A 54 5.66 8.10 0.18
C THR A 54 5.80 7.43 -1.19
N ALA A 55 7.00 7.44 -1.76
CA ALA A 55 7.26 6.85 -3.08
C ALA A 55 6.98 5.35 -3.08
N SER A 56 7.41 4.64 -2.05
CA SER A 56 7.16 3.20 -1.91
C SER A 56 5.68 2.89 -1.69
N PHE A 57 4.94 3.72 -0.95
CA PHE A 57 3.49 3.60 -0.83
C PHE A 57 2.77 3.86 -2.17
N LEU A 58 3.16 4.91 -2.92
CA LEU A 58 2.56 5.18 -4.23
C LEU A 58 2.81 4.03 -5.22
N ALA A 59 4.00 3.40 -5.16
CA ALA A 59 4.29 2.22 -5.95
C ALA A 59 3.40 1.03 -5.56
N SER A 60 3.10 0.83 -4.28
CA SER A 60 2.17 -0.22 -3.82
C SER A 60 0.72 0.09 -4.22
N LEU A 61 0.29 1.35 -4.09
CA LEU A 61 -1.03 1.81 -4.51
C LEU A 61 -1.24 1.58 -6.01
N ARG A 62 -0.24 1.89 -6.85
CA ARG A 62 -0.28 1.61 -8.30
C ARG A 62 -0.46 0.12 -8.58
N ARG A 63 0.24 -0.77 -7.85
CA ARG A 63 0.06 -2.22 -7.99
C ARG A 63 -1.33 -2.69 -7.55
N PHE A 64 -1.84 -2.15 -6.44
CA PHE A 64 -3.19 -2.40 -5.94
C PHE A 64 -4.25 -2.01 -6.99
N THR A 65 -4.20 -0.78 -7.50
CA THR A 65 -5.20 -0.27 -8.47
C THR A 65 -5.11 -0.96 -9.82
N ALA A 66 -3.90 -1.35 -10.27
CA ALA A 66 -3.74 -2.15 -11.49
C ALA A 66 -4.44 -3.51 -11.41
N ARG A 67 -4.50 -4.14 -10.21
CA ARG A 67 -5.17 -5.43 -10.01
C ARG A 67 -6.63 -5.34 -9.61
N ARG A 68 -7.03 -4.33 -8.84
CA ARG A 68 -8.36 -4.24 -8.21
C ARG A 68 -9.24 -3.13 -8.78
N GLY A 69 -8.69 -2.27 -9.64
CA GLY A 69 -9.33 -1.05 -10.10
C GLY A 69 -9.13 0.13 -9.16
N LEU A 70 -9.51 1.32 -9.61
CA LEU A 70 -9.42 2.55 -8.82
C LEU A 70 -10.50 2.56 -7.72
N PRO A 71 -10.13 2.66 -6.44
CA PRO A 71 -11.09 2.86 -5.37
C PRO A 71 -11.69 4.26 -5.47
N LYS A 72 -12.93 4.42 -5.01
CA LYS A 72 -13.57 5.73 -4.84
C LYS A 72 -13.04 6.45 -3.60
N THR A 73 -12.79 5.70 -2.53
CA THR A 73 -12.25 6.24 -1.28
C THR A 73 -11.15 5.34 -0.73
N ILE A 74 -10.11 5.96 -0.20
CA ILE A 74 -9.03 5.31 0.55
C ILE A 74 -8.97 5.99 1.92
N SER A 75 -9.07 5.21 2.99
CA SER A 75 -8.90 5.68 4.36
C SER A 75 -7.58 5.13 4.92
N SER A 76 -6.75 5.99 5.49
CA SER A 76 -5.50 5.64 6.17
C SER A 76 -5.42 6.37 7.51
N ASP A 77 -4.40 6.07 8.31
CA ASP A 77 -3.98 6.97 9.37
C ASP A 77 -3.23 8.20 8.79
N ASN A 78 -2.76 9.09 9.67
CA ASN A 78 -2.01 10.29 9.32
C ASN A 78 -0.49 10.02 9.21
N GLY A 79 -0.09 8.80 8.88
CA GLY A 79 1.31 8.48 8.57
C GLY A 79 1.88 9.43 7.51
N SER A 80 3.13 9.85 7.70
CA SER A 80 3.78 10.85 6.81
C SER A 80 3.86 10.40 5.35
N ASN A 81 3.94 9.09 5.11
CA ASN A 81 3.86 8.48 3.80
C ASN A 81 2.49 8.66 3.12
N PHE A 82 1.39 8.49 3.86
CA PHE A 82 0.04 8.68 3.35
C PHE A 82 -0.28 10.17 3.16
N VAL A 83 0.15 11.03 4.08
CA VAL A 83 -0.01 12.48 3.95
C VAL A 83 0.77 13.00 2.74
N GLY A 84 2.01 12.54 2.56
CA GLY A 84 2.80 12.86 1.37
C GLY A 84 2.14 12.37 0.08
N ALA A 85 1.62 11.15 0.08
CA ALA A 85 0.96 10.56 -1.08
C ALA A 85 -0.33 11.30 -1.44
N LYS A 86 -1.10 11.73 -0.44
CA LYS A 86 -2.28 12.57 -0.65
C LYS A 86 -1.90 13.85 -1.39
N ARG A 87 -0.85 14.55 -0.97
CA ARG A 87 -0.36 15.77 -1.63
C ARG A 87 0.04 15.49 -3.09
N GLU A 88 0.87 14.47 -3.32
CA GLU A 88 1.31 14.13 -4.68
C GLU A 88 0.15 13.74 -5.60
N LEU A 89 -0.85 13.00 -5.08
CA LEU A 89 -2.04 12.63 -5.85
C LEU A 89 -2.91 13.85 -6.19
N GLN A 90 -3.04 14.81 -5.28
CA GLN A 90 -3.76 16.06 -5.53
C GLN A 90 -3.09 16.89 -6.63
N GLU A 91 -1.76 16.98 -6.61
CA GLU A 91 -0.98 17.66 -7.65
C GLU A 91 -1.18 17.01 -9.04
N ILE A 92 -1.15 15.67 -9.11
CA ILE A 92 -1.30 14.93 -10.37
C ILE A 92 -2.74 15.02 -10.90
N LEU A 93 -3.74 14.98 -10.00
CA LEU A 93 -5.15 14.99 -10.38
C LEU A 93 -5.71 16.41 -10.57
N ALA A 94 -4.91 17.45 -10.30
CA ALA A 94 -5.31 18.85 -10.37
C ALA A 94 -6.60 19.16 -9.57
N ILE A 95 -6.72 18.59 -8.35
CA ILE A 95 -7.83 18.79 -7.40
C ILE A 95 -7.31 19.13 -6.00
#